data_AF-A0A0T5P8A4-F1
#
_entry.id   AF-A0A0T5P8A4-F1
#
_cell.length_a   1.000
_cell.length_b   1.000
_cell.length_c   1.000
_cell.angle_alpha   90.00
_cell.angle_beta   90.00
_cell.angle_gamma   90.00
#
_symmetry.space_group_name_H-M   'P 1'
#
loop_
_entity.id
_entity.type
_entity.pdbx_description
1 polymer ?
#
loop_
_entity_poly.entity_id
_entity_poly.type
_entity_poly.pdbx_seq_one_letter_code
_entity_poly.pdbx_strand_id
1 'polypeptide(L)'
;MNLPDDPWNRFVLRAVEEAPQIEAEKPLYALFWYQSEVNNGGHLQYFLNVTEPGEWHIAVDAARSIGQDEVAANLAQAVALWESVEHRAPNTTEEFVDEALEDEFGHFDRKFYELEGPFRQAFENAIE
;
A
#
# COMPACT_ATOMS: atom_id res chain seq x y z
N MET A 1 22.28 -10.85 -5.61
CA MET A 1 21.76 -11.09 -4.24
C MET A 1 20.96 -12.37 -4.31
N ASN A 2 21.34 -13.44 -3.61
CA ASN A 2 20.51 -14.65 -3.56
C ASN A 2 19.41 -14.39 -2.53
N LEU A 3 18.27 -13.88 -3.00
CA LEU A 3 17.07 -13.81 -2.18
C LEU A 3 16.61 -15.24 -1.87
N PRO A 4 16.13 -15.53 -0.64
CA PRO A 4 15.48 -16.81 -0.35
C PRO A 4 14.37 -17.11 -1.36
N ASP A 5 14.24 -18.38 -1.74
CA ASP A 5 13.17 -18.83 -2.63
C ASP A 5 11.84 -18.86 -1.87
N ASP A 6 11.16 -17.73 -1.87
CA ASP A 6 9.95 -17.43 -1.12
C ASP A 6 8.92 -16.74 -2.04
N PRO A 7 7.60 -16.98 -1.87
CA PRO A 7 6.57 -16.43 -2.75
C PRO A 7 6.65 -14.91 -2.91
N TRP A 8 6.91 -14.19 -1.82
CA TRP A 8 7.04 -12.73 -1.82
C TRP A 8 8.21 -12.28 -2.72
N ASN A 9 9.38 -12.89 -2.57
CA ASN A 9 10.54 -12.54 -3.41
C ASN A 9 10.31 -12.83 -4.90
N ARG A 10 9.63 -13.95 -5.22
CA ARG A 10 9.26 -14.25 -6.62
C ARG A 10 8.30 -13.22 -7.18
N PHE A 11 7.30 -12.83 -6.41
CA PHE A 11 6.36 -11.78 -6.80
C PHE A 11 7.07 -10.44 -6.99
N VAL A 12 7.94 -10.03 -6.07
CA VAL A 12 8.71 -8.77 -6.19
C VAL A 12 9.54 -8.75 -7.46
N LEU A 13 10.31 -9.81 -7.73
CA LEU A 13 11.14 -9.90 -8.93
C LEU A 13 10.26 -9.78 -10.18
N ARG A 14 9.14 -10.49 -10.21
CA ARG A 14 8.17 -10.41 -11.31
C ARG A 14 7.53 -9.04 -11.46
N ALA A 15 7.08 -8.43 -10.37
CA ALA A 15 6.43 -7.12 -10.34
C ALA A 15 7.39 -6.00 -10.79
N VAL A 16 8.68 -6.12 -10.46
CA VAL A 16 9.74 -5.18 -10.87
C VAL A 16 10.16 -5.41 -12.33
N GLU A 17 10.27 -6.65 -12.78
CA GLU A 17 10.70 -7.00 -14.15
C GLU A 17 9.59 -6.85 -15.19
N GLU A 18 8.35 -7.17 -14.83
CA GLU A 18 7.18 -7.22 -15.74
C GLU A 18 6.21 -6.04 -15.57
N ALA A 19 6.50 -5.09 -14.67
CA ALA A 19 5.77 -3.84 -14.36
C ALA A 19 4.33 -3.80 -14.90
N PRO A 20 3.29 -3.81 -14.05
CA PRO A 20 1.97 -4.41 -14.30
C PRO A 20 1.43 -4.19 -15.73
N GLN A 21 1.88 -5.00 -16.69
CA GLN A 21 1.32 -5.01 -18.06
C GLN A 21 0.17 -6.02 -18.18
N ILE A 22 -0.10 -6.76 -17.11
CA ILE A 22 -1.16 -7.76 -17.03
C ILE A 22 -2.26 -7.20 -16.13
N GLU A 23 -3.37 -6.77 -16.74
CA GLU A 23 -4.55 -6.22 -16.05
C GLU A 23 -5.05 -7.12 -14.92
N ALA A 24 -4.94 -8.45 -15.06
CA ALA A 24 -5.35 -9.41 -14.03
C ALA A 24 -4.51 -9.33 -12.74
N GLU A 25 -3.29 -8.80 -12.80
CA GLU A 25 -2.36 -8.71 -11.67
C GLU A 25 -2.36 -7.33 -11.01
N LYS A 26 -3.02 -6.35 -11.65
CA LYS A 26 -3.16 -5.00 -11.12
C LYS A 26 -3.68 -4.95 -9.66
N PRO A 27 -4.65 -5.79 -9.24
CA PRO A 27 -5.12 -5.80 -7.84
C PRO A 27 -4.05 -6.23 -6.83
N LEU A 28 -3.33 -7.32 -7.10
CA LEU A 28 -2.28 -7.82 -6.20
C LEU A 28 -1.05 -6.91 -6.20
N TYR A 29 -0.72 -6.32 -7.35
CA TYR A 29 0.31 -5.29 -7.44
C TYR A 29 -0.05 -4.05 -6.61
N ALA A 30 -1.30 -3.59 -6.68
CA ALA A 30 -1.76 -2.45 -5.88
C ALA A 30 -1.64 -2.71 -4.37
N LEU A 31 -1.94 -3.94 -3.91
CA LEU A 31 -1.74 -4.34 -2.52
C LEU A 31 -0.27 -4.42 -2.12
N PHE A 32 0.56 -4.99 -2.97
CA PHE A 32 2.00 -5.04 -2.76
C PHE A 32 2.58 -3.63 -2.62
N TRP A 33 2.19 -2.73 -3.52
CA TRP A 33 2.61 -1.33 -3.51
C TRP A 33 2.14 -0.65 -2.22
N TYR A 34 0.87 -0.82 -1.87
CA TYR A 34 0.30 -0.31 -0.62
C TYR A 34 1.12 -0.74 0.62
N GLN A 35 1.36 -2.04 0.80
CA GLN A 35 2.18 -2.51 1.93
C GLN A 35 3.59 -1.91 1.89
N SER A 36 4.21 -1.88 0.71
CA SER A 36 5.58 -1.38 0.56
C SER A 36 5.70 0.08 0.96
N GLU A 37 4.79 0.92 0.51
CA GLU A 37 4.79 2.35 0.81
C GLU A 37 4.45 2.64 2.29
N VAL A 38 3.45 1.95 2.84
CA VAL A 38 3.07 2.13 4.27
C VAL A 38 4.19 1.68 5.20
N ASN A 39 4.92 0.63 4.86
CA ASN A 39 6.09 0.20 5.63
C ASN A 39 7.30 1.12 5.47
N ASN A 40 7.41 1.85 4.37
CA ASN A 40 8.51 2.78 4.13
C ASN A 40 8.28 4.15 4.79
N GLY A 41 7.06 4.68 4.74
CA GLY A 41 6.75 6.02 5.26
C GLY A 41 5.27 6.29 5.55
N GLY A 42 4.49 5.23 5.82
CA GLY A 42 3.09 5.36 6.20
C GLY A 42 2.14 5.65 5.04
N HIS A 43 0.86 5.84 5.37
CA HIS A 43 -0.20 6.11 4.40
C HIS A 43 0.02 7.46 3.69
N LEU A 44 0.65 8.44 4.35
CA LEU A 44 1.05 9.69 3.69
C LEU A 44 1.96 9.42 2.50
N GLN A 45 3.02 8.64 2.70
CA GLN A 45 3.92 8.26 1.61
C GLN A 45 3.18 7.47 0.53
N TYR A 46 2.31 6.53 0.92
CA TYR A 46 1.50 5.78 -0.04
C TYR A 46 0.67 6.69 -0.94
N PHE A 47 -0.10 7.62 -0.38
CA PHE A 47 -0.96 8.48 -1.18
C PHE A 47 -0.18 9.46 -2.07
N LEU A 48 0.95 9.98 -1.58
CA LEU A 48 1.84 10.83 -2.36
C LEU A 48 2.51 10.08 -3.54
N ASN A 49 2.74 8.77 -3.39
CA ASN A 49 3.40 7.95 -4.40
C ASN A 49 2.42 7.24 -5.36
N VAL A 50 1.11 7.31 -5.13
CA VAL A 50 0.11 6.87 -6.11
C VAL A 50 0.06 7.88 -7.25
N THR A 51 0.30 7.41 -8.48
CA THR A 51 0.47 8.28 -9.66
C THR A 51 -0.84 8.73 -10.29
N GLU A 52 -1.93 7.98 -10.11
CA GLU A 52 -3.25 8.31 -10.65
C GLU A 52 -4.30 8.39 -9.54
N PRO A 53 -5.01 9.53 -9.40
CA PRO A 53 -6.09 9.65 -8.43
C PRO A 53 -7.14 8.54 -8.58
N GLY A 54 -7.46 7.90 -7.46
CA GLY A 54 -8.43 6.81 -7.39
C GLY A 54 -7.84 5.40 -7.48
N GLU A 55 -6.55 5.23 -7.81
CA GLU A 55 -5.93 3.90 -7.81
C GLU A 55 -5.84 3.26 -6.42
N TRP A 56 -5.90 4.05 -5.36
CA TRP A 56 -6.01 3.53 -3.99
C TRP A 56 -7.29 2.70 -3.75
N HIS A 57 -8.35 2.92 -4.52
CA HIS A 57 -9.56 2.07 -4.44
C HIS A 57 -9.29 0.64 -4.94
N ILE A 58 -8.33 0.45 -5.86
CA ILE A 58 -7.93 -0.87 -6.33
C ILE A 58 -7.33 -1.68 -5.18
N ALA A 59 -6.47 -1.06 -4.37
CA ALA A 59 -5.89 -1.71 -3.19
C ALA A 59 -6.97 -2.03 -2.13
N VAL A 60 -7.96 -1.16 -1.92
CA VAL A 60 -9.10 -1.44 -1.03
C VAL A 60 -9.86 -2.69 -1.49
N ASP A 61 -10.24 -2.77 -2.76
CA ASP A 61 -11.02 -3.88 -3.28
C ASP A 61 -10.19 -5.18 -3.35
N ALA A 62 -8.91 -5.07 -3.67
CA ALA A 62 -8.00 -6.19 -3.63
C ALA A 62 -7.87 -6.76 -2.21
N ALA A 63 -7.74 -5.93 -1.17
CA ALA A 63 -7.69 -6.38 0.22
C ALA A 63 -8.94 -7.22 0.59
N ARG A 64 -10.12 -6.76 0.19
CA ARG A 64 -11.37 -7.53 0.38
C ARG A 64 -11.34 -8.86 -0.35
N SER A 65 -10.84 -8.88 -1.59
CA SER A 65 -10.82 -10.10 -2.42
C SER A 65 -9.97 -11.23 -1.82
N ILE A 66 -8.94 -10.89 -1.03
CA ILE A 66 -8.09 -11.86 -0.32
C ILE A 66 -8.55 -12.10 1.13
N GLY A 67 -9.76 -11.66 1.49
CA GLY A 67 -10.37 -11.87 2.81
C GLY A 67 -9.80 -10.97 3.92
N GLN A 68 -9.13 -9.88 3.58
CA GLN A 68 -8.55 -8.92 4.53
C GLN A 68 -9.48 -7.72 4.73
N ASP A 69 -10.70 -7.97 5.23
CA ASP A 69 -11.74 -6.94 5.39
C ASP A 69 -11.34 -5.81 6.36
N GLU A 70 -10.60 -6.12 7.43
CA GLU A 70 -10.11 -5.09 8.36
C GLU A 70 -9.07 -4.17 7.71
N VAL A 71 -8.17 -4.72 6.87
CA VAL A 71 -7.20 -3.92 6.11
C VAL A 71 -7.93 -3.05 5.10
N ALA A 72 -8.89 -3.61 4.37
CA ALA A 72 -9.72 -2.87 3.43
C ALA A 72 -10.48 -1.73 4.11
N ALA A 73 -11.05 -1.98 5.29
CA ALA A 73 -11.78 -0.97 6.05
C ALA A 73 -10.86 0.13 6.59
N ASN A 74 -9.64 -0.21 7.03
CA ASN A 74 -8.64 0.76 7.46
C ASN A 74 -8.21 1.66 6.30
N LEU A 75 -7.84 1.05 5.16
CA LEU A 75 -7.43 1.77 3.96
C LEU A 75 -8.56 2.63 3.39
N ALA A 76 -9.80 2.13 3.34
CA ALA A 76 -10.94 2.91 2.85
C ALA A 76 -11.21 4.17 3.69
N GLN A 77 -10.98 4.12 5.00
CA GLN A 77 -11.11 5.30 5.86
C GLN A 77 -9.94 6.28 5.65
N ALA A 78 -8.71 5.78 5.47
CA ALA A 78 -7.56 6.61 5.12
C ALA A 78 -7.76 7.30 3.77
N VAL A 79 -8.29 6.58 2.76
CA VAL A 79 -8.69 7.12 1.46
C VAL A 79 -9.72 8.24 1.61
N ALA A 80 -10.76 8.02 2.42
CA ALA A 80 -11.78 9.03 2.64
C ALA A 80 -11.22 10.30 3.29
N LEU A 81 -10.24 10.17 4.18
CA LEU A 81 -9.53 11.32 4.75
C LEU A 81 -8.71 12.04 3.68
N TRP A 82 -7.89 11.31 2.92
CA TRP A 82 -7.07 11.84 1.82
C TRP A 82 -7.91 12.59 0.77
N GLU A 83 -9.08 12.06 0.41
CA GLU A 83 -9.97 12.69 -0.57
C GLU A 83 -10.75 13.88 0.00
N SER A 84 -10.75 14.08 1.33
CA SER A 84 -11.53 15.14 1.98
C SER A 84 -10.87 16.52 1.98
N VAL A 85 -9.56 16.57 1.72
CA VAL A 85 -8.78 17.81 1.71
C VAL A 85 -7.86 17.85 0.49
N GLU A 86 -7.52 19.06 0.05
CA GLU A 86 -6.50 19.20 -0.99
C GLU A 86 -5.12 19.03 -0.35
N HIS A 87 -4.36 18.05 -0.84
CA HIS A 87 -2.97 17.85 -0.45
C HIS A 87 -2.04 18.49 -1.49
N ARG A 88 -0.97 19.11 -1.01
CA ARG A 88 0.10 19.61 -1.86
C ARG A 88 1.28 18.68 -1.73
N ALA A 89 1.69 18.04 -2.83
CA ALA A 89 2.87 17.20 -2.82
C ALA A 89 4.12 18.00 -2.35
N PRO A 90 4.91 17.45 -1.40
CA PRO A 90 6.16 18.04 -0.97
C PRO A 90 7.18 18.02 -2.12
N ASN A 91 8.00 19.06 -2.21
CA ASN A 91 9.01 19.25 -3.26
C ASN A 91 10.41 18.88 -2.76
N THR A 92 10.59 18.72 -1.45
CA THR A 92 11.84 18.29 -0.81
C THR A 92 11.58 17.24 0.25
N THR A 93 12.62 16.52 0.64
CA THR A 93 12.56 15.56 1.75
C THR A 93 12.20 16.24 3.06
N GLU A 94 12.69 17.46 3.31
CA GLU A 94 12.36 18.23 4.50
C GLU A 94 10.87 18.60 4.54
N GLU A 95 10.29 19.05 3.42
CA GLU A 95 8.84 19.32 3.32
C GLU A 95 8.02 18.06 3.63
N PHE A 96 8.45 16.90 3.12
CA PHE A 96 7.81 15.62 3.44
C PHE A 96 7.91 15.26 4.93
N VAL A 97 9.09 15.44 5.54
CA VAL A 97 9.28 15.14 6.97
C VAL A 97 8.43 16.06 7.84
N ASP A 98 8.36 17.35 7.52
CA ASP A 98 7.53 18.31 8.24
C ASP A 98 6.04 17.90 8.18
N GLU A 99 5.55 17.49 7.02
CA GLU A 99 4.17 16.99 6.85
C GLU A 99 3.93 15.66 7.59
N ALA A 100 4.87 14.72 7.50
CA ALA A 100 4.79 13.43 8.18
C ALA A 100 4.74 13.58 9.71
N LEU A 101 5.41 14.60 10.27
CA LEU A 101 5.41 14.89 11.70
C LEU A 101 4.06 15.42 12.24
N GLU A 102 3.17 15.91 11.36
CA GLU A 102 1.79 16.26 11.76
C GLU A 102 0.93 15.03 12.10
N ASP A 103 1.42 13.81 11.80
CA ASP A 103 0.81 12.52 12.16
C ASP A 103 -0.65 12.37 11.69
N GLU A 104 -1.05 13.03 10.59
CA GLU A 104 -2.43 13.05 10.07
C GLU A 104 -2.96 11.62 9.88
N PHE A 105 -2.12 10.73 9.34
CA PHE A 105 -2.47 9.34 9.05
C PHE A 105 -1.99 8.34 10.10
N GLY A 106 -1.35 8.79 11.19
CA GLY A 106 -0.63 7.91 12.11
C GLY A 106 -1.49 6.83 12.76
N HIS A 107 -2.79 7.09 12.96
CA HIS A 107 -3.68 6.07 13.51
C HIS A 107 -3.98 4.94 12.51
N PHE A 108 -4.01 5.23 11.20
CA PHE A 108 -4.17 4.24 10.15
C PHE A 108 -2.89 3.42 9.97
N ASP A 109 -1.72 4.07 10.08
CA ASP A 109 -0.42 3.40 10.04
C ASP A 109 -0.32 2.35 11.15
N ARG A 110 -0.57 2.78 12.40
CA ARG A 110 -0.54 1.88 13.57
C ARG A 110 -1.51 0.71 13.41
N LYS A 111 -2.74 0.98 12.95
CA LYS A 111 -3.74 -0.07 12.72
C LYS A 111 -3.31 -1.04 11.62
N PHE A 112 -2.66 -0.57 10.54
CA PHE A 112 -2.12 -1.45 9.51
C PHE A 112 -1.02 -2.35 10.08
N TYR A 113 -0.08 -1.81 10.87
CA TYR A 113 1.01 -2.60 11.48
C TYR A 113 0.48 -3.70 12.42
N GLU A 114 -0.63 -3.47 13.12
CA GLU A 114 -1.31 -4.51 13.92
C GLU A 114 -1.90 -5.64 13.04
N LEU A 115 -2.31 -5.32 11.81
CA LEU A 115 -2.92 -6.24 10.86
C LEU A 115 -1.90 -6.91 9.91
N GLU A 116 -0.64 -6.46 9.90
CA GLU A 116 0.34 -6.83 8.88
C GLU A 116 0.62 -8.34 8.84
N GLY A 117 0.74 -9.00 9.99
CA GLY A 117 1.01 -10.43 10.05
C GLY A 117 -0.05 -11.27 9.30
N PRO A 118 -1.33 -11.17 9.70
CA PRO A 118 -2.44 -11.80 8.97
C PRO A 118 -2.54 -11.37 7.50
N PHE A 119 -2.33 -10.09 7.21
CA PHE A 119 -2.33 -9.56 5.84
C PHE A 119 -1.29 -10.24 4.97
N ARG A 120 -0.04 -10.30 5.44
CA ARG A 120 1.08 -10.89 4.71
C ARG A 120 0.83 -12.36 4.40
N GLN A 121 0.32 -13.12 5.37
CA GLN A 121 -0.02 -14.53 5.16
C GLN A 121 -1.09 -14.70 4.08
N ALA A 122 -2.12 -13.85 4.08
CA ALA A 122 -3.18 -13.90 3.08
C ALA A 122 -2.69 -13.47 1.70
N PHE A 123 -1.82 -12.46 1.62
CA PHE A 123 -1.20 -12.02 0.39
C PHE A 123 -0.32 -13.12 -0.22
N GLU A 124 0.53 -13.76 0.58
CA GLU A 124 1.39 -14.89 0.16
C GLU A 124 0.54 -16.02 -0.44
N ASN A 125 -0.58 -16.39 0.20
CA ASN A 125 -1.49 -17.40 -0.34
C ASN A 125 -2.17 -16.99 -1.67
N ALA A 126 -2.29 -15.68 -1.95
CA ALA A 126 -2.96 -15.16 -3.14
C ALA A 126 -2.03 -15.05 -4.35
N ILE A 127 -0.72 -15.08 -4.13
CA ILE A 127 0.32 -15.00 -5.17
C ILE A 127 0.97 -16.37 -5.49
N GLU A 128 0.60 -17.43 -4.75
CA GLU A 128 0.92 -18.83 -5.06
C GLU A 128 0.08 -19.40 -6.21
#